data_AF-A0A8E2AMP3-F1
#
_entry.id   AF-A0A8E2AMP3-F1
#
_cell.length_a   1.000
_cell.length_b   1.000
_cell.length_c   1.000
_cell.angle_alpha   90.00
_cell.angle_beta   90.00
_cell.angle_gamma   90.00
#
_symmetry.space_group_name_H-M   'P 1'
#
loop_
_entity.id
_entity.type
_entity.pdbx_description
1 polymer ?
#
loop_
_entity_poly.entity_id
_entity_poly.type
_entity_poly.pdbx_seq_one_letter_code
_entity_poly.pdbx_strand_id
1 'polypeptide(L)'
;MRWREPVTAFSSPRYIYDLDTDNPTILAMSVMDRFRVCFEESIQKLSGCTLDLSRYATECRYRLIDCSQFVDHDTLRILETPHSATFIHTDFSTISYIWRGLPVREERNDAGVGVFLVKGAENGGKVSIDVLQHACKASLLLGAPYIWLDRLCIIQTKRYDKSWQISQMYHIYKASKVSIILPGGIQRLVDLDEETK
;
A
#
# COMPACT_ATOMS: atom_id res chain seq x y z
N MET A 1 -50.87 -21.08 -47.04
CA MET A 1 -51.23 -22.37 -46.42
C MET A 1 -49.91 -22.98 -45.96
N ARG A 2 -49.56 -23.10 -44.68
CA ARG A 2 -50.29 -23.66 -43.53
C ARG A 2 -49.66 -23.12 -42.24
N TRP A 3 -50.52 -22.72 -41.32
CA TRP A 3 -50.23 -22.47 -39.90
C TRP A 3 -49.95 -23.78 -39.15
N ARG A 4 -48.99 -23.77 -38.21
CA ARG A 4 -49.04 -24.47 -36.90
C ARG A 4 -48.04 -23.83 -35.92
N GLU A 5 -48.56 -23.28 -34.82
CA GLU A 5 -47.90 -23.31 -33.49
C GLU A 5 -48.60 -24.41 -32.65
N PRO A 6 -48.01 -24.91 -31.54
CA PRO A 6 -48.16 -24.20 -30.25
C PRO A 6 -46.95 -24.26 -29.27
N VAL A 7 -46.80 -23.15 -28.53
CA VAL A 7 -46.29 -22.91 -27.15
C VAL A 7 -45.54 -24.00 -26.37
N THR A 8 -44.39 -23.60 -25.78
CA THR A 8 -44.22 -23.48 -24.31
C THR A 8 -43.18 -22.41 -23.96
N ALA A 9 -43.48 -21.68 -22.89
CA ALA A 9 -42.77 -20.52 -22.39
C ALA A 9 -41.51 -20.89 -21.60
N PHE A 10 -40.45 -20.09 -21.74
CA PHE A 10 -39.52 -19.81 -20.64
C PHE A 10 -39.15 -18.32 -20.67
N SER A 11 -39.50 -17.65 -19.58
CA SER A 11 -39.26 -16.25 -19.31
C SER A 11 -37.76 -16.00 -19.05
N SER A 12 -37.11 -15.28 -19.94
CA SER A 12 -35.81 -14.66 -19.65
C SER A 12 -36.04 -13.27 -19.07
N PRO A 13 -35.51 -12.94 -17.87
CA PRO A 13 -35.58 -11.57 -17.37
C PRO A 13 -34.72 -10.66 -18.25
N ARG A 14 -35.35 -9.70 -18.91
CA ARG A 14 -34.66 -8.53 -19.46
C ARG A 14 -34.22 -7.67 -18.27
N TYR A 15 -32.95 -7.73 -17.89
CA TYR A 15 -32.34 -6.65 -17.13
C TYR A 15 -32.01 -5.53 -18.12
N ILE A 16 -33.00 -4.66 -18.34
CA ILE A 16 -32.77 -3.33 -18.92
C ILE A 16 -32.15 -2.52 -17.78
N TYR A 17 -30.84 -2.38 -17.79
CA TYR A 17 -30.19 -1.28 -17.11
C TYR A 17 -30.25 -0.08 -18.06
N ASP A 18 -31.35 0.67 -18.00
CA ASP A 18 -31.30 2.07 -18.41
C ASP A 18 -30.50 2.80 -17.32
N LEU A 19 -29.19 2.86 -17.53
CA LEU A 19 -28.31 3.73 -16.75
C LEU A 19 -28.31 5.09 -17.45
N ASP A 20 -28.97 6.07 -16.84
CA ASP A 20 -28.68 7.48 -17.09
C ASP A 20 -27.18 7.72 -16.84
N THR A 21 -26.40 7.76 -17.91
CA THR A 21 -24.93 7.91 -17.90
C THR A 21 -24.46 9.32 -17.54
N ASP A 22 -25.36 10.25 -17.23
CA ASP A 22 -25.06 11.67 -17.01
C ASP A 22 -25.18 12.12 -15.54
N ASN A 23 -25.33 11.19 -14.57
CA ASN A 23 -25.33 11.55 -13.16
C ASN A 23 -23.93 11.37 -12.50
N PRO A 24 -23.16 12.46 -12.31
CA PRO A 24 -21.80 12.38 -11.72
C PRO A 24 -21.80 11.84 -10.28
N THR A 25 -22.92 11.88 -9.57
CA THR A 25 -23.04 11.37 -8.21
C THR A 25 -23.15 9.84 -8.16
N ILE A 26 -23.83 9.21 -9.13
CA ILE A 26 -23.93 7.74 -9.21
C ILE A 26 -22.60 7.14 -9.68
N LEU A 27 -21.88 7.84 -10.58
CA LEU A 27 -20.51 7.48 -10.94
C LEU A 27 -19.58 7.57 -9.72
N ALA A 28 -19.68 8.65 -8.92
CA ALA A 28 -18.91 8.79 -7.69
C ALA A 28 -19.24 7.72 -6.63
N MET A 29 -20.50 7.31 -6.52
CA MET A 29 -20.94 6.25 -5.60
C MET A 29 -20.59 4.84 -6.08
N SER A 30 -20.53 4.60 -7.40
CA SER A 30 -20.09 3.34 -8.00
C SER A 30 -18.56 3.18 -8.06
N VAL A 31 -17.80 4.28 -7.96
CA VAL A 31 -16.33 4.32 -7.87
C VAL A 31 -15.81 4.02 -6.45
N MET A 32 -16.71 3.86 -5.46
CA MET A 32 -16.37 3.48 -4.09
C MET A 32 -16.18 1.96 -3.90
N ASP A 33 -15.52 1.28 -4.84
CA ASP A 33 -14.86 0.03 -4.45
C ASP A 33 -13.65 0.44 -3.61
N ARG A 34 -13.92 0.51 -2.29
CA ARG A 34 -12.98 0.98 -1.29
C ARG A 34 -11.78 0.06 -1.29
N PHE A 35 -10.67 0.58 -0.78
CA PHE A 35 -9.53 -0.27 -0.46
C PHE A 35 -9.96 -1.54 0.28
N ARG A 36 -9.42 -2.68 -0.16
CA ARG A 36 -9.53 -3.94 0.56
C ARG A 36 -8.31 -4.12 1.44
N VAL A 37 -8.47 -4.59 2.67
CA VAL A 37 -7.35 -5.06 3.48
C VAL A 37 -6.75 -6.29 2.80
N CYS A 38 -5.49 -6.23 2.39
CA CYS A 38 -4.77 -7.40 1.89
C CYS A 38 -3.88 -8.03 2.95
N PHE A 39 -3.34 -7.24 3.88
CA PHE A 39 -2.53 -7.74 4.98
C PHE A 39 -2.84 -6.99 6.27
N GLU A 40 -2.87 -7.71 7.38
CA GLU A 40 -3.02 -7.16 8.72
C GLU A 40 -2.31 -8.06 9.73
N GLU A 41 -1.40 -7.50 10.52
CA GLU A 41 -0.76 -8.21 11.64
C GLU A 41 -0.26 -7.23 12.69
N SER A 42 -0.21 -7.68 13.94
CA SER A 42 0.36 -6.93 15.06
C SER A 42 1.87 -6.71 14.85
N ILE A 43 2.33 -5.50 15.16
CA ILE A 43 3.73 -5.08 15.03
C ILE A 43 4.66 -5.99 15.85
N GLN A 44 4.22 -6.44 17.03
CA GLN A 44 4.98 -7.32 17.91
C GLN A 44 5.31 -8.66 17.23
N LYS A 45 4.40 -9.20 16.41
CA LYS A 45 4.64 -10.44 15.65
C LYS A 45 5.48 -10.23 14.40
N LEU A 46 5.57 -9.01 13.88
CA LEU A 46 6.44 -8.70 12.76
C LEU A 46 7.91 -8.69 13.18
N SER A 47 8.21 -8.27 14.42
CA SER A 47 9.57 -8.18 14.92
C SER A 47 10.31 -9.51 14.78
N GLY A 48 11.49 -9.48 14.16
CA GLY A 48 12.32 -10.65 13.88
C GLY A 48 11.83 -11.53 12.72
N CYS A 49 10.68 -11.23 12.11
CA CYS A 49 10.09 -12.05 11.06
C CYS A 49 10.47 -11.56 9.65
N THR A 50 10.21 -12.41 8.64
CA THR A 50 10.31 -12.05 7.22
C THR A 50 8.90 -12.01 6.61
N LEU A 51 8.44 -10.81 6.28
CA LEU A 51 7.15 -10.59 5.65
C LEU A 51 7.18 -10.99 4.18
N ASP A 52 6.28 -11.89 3.77
CA ASP A 52 6.09 -12.31 2.38
C ASP A 52 4.72 -11.86 1.87
N LEU A 53 4.68 -10.64 1.30
CA LEU A 53 3.43 -10.02 0.83
C LEU A 53 2.75 -10.81 -0.30
N SER A 54 3.48 -11.67 -1.03
CA SER A 54 2.93 -12.44 -2.15
C SER A 54 1.87 -13.46 -1.75
N ARG A 55 1.76 -13.76 -0.46
CA ARG A 55 0.74 -14.66 0.11
C ARG A 55 -0.59 -13.96 0.36
N TYR A 56 -0.61 -12.64 0.31
CA TYR A 56 -1.67 -11.80 0.86
C TYR A 56 -2.21 -10.80 -0.18
N ALA A 57 -1.32 -10.22 -0.98
CA ALA A 57 -1.66 -9.20 -1.95
C ALA A 57 -1.91 -9.74 -3.36
N THR A 58 -2.75 -9.05 -4.11
CA THR A 58 -3.04 -9.36 -5.53
C THR A 58 -2.09 -8.58 -6.44
N GLU A 59 -1.46 -9.20 -7.43
CA GLU A 59 -0.57 -8.50 -8.39
C GLU A 59 -1.27 -7.33 -9.11
N CYS A 60 -0.51 -6.30 -9.48
CA CYS A 60 -0.97 -5.11 -10.22
C CYS A 60 -2.12 -4.36 -9.52
N ARG A 61 -1.90 -4.07 -8.23
CA ARG A 61 -2.79 -3.27 -7.38
C ARG A 61 -2.00 -2.15 -6.72
N TYR A 62 -2.61 -0.97 -6.60
CA TYR A 62 -2.06 0.07 -5.75
C TYR A 62 -2.23 -0.32 -4.29
N ARG A 63 -1.23 -0.01 -3.45
CA ARG A 63 -1.27 -0.37 -2.03
C ARG A 63 -0.85 0.78 -1.15
N LEU A 64 -1.42 0.85 0.04
CA LEU A 64 -1.13 1.86 1.05
C LEU A 64 -1.12 1.22 2.44
N ILE A 65 -0.26 1.72 3.31
CA ILE A 65 -0.25 1.39 4.73
C ILE A 65 -1.20 2.37 5.45
N ASP A 66 -2.03 1.84 6.35
CA ASP A 66 -2.89 2.64 7.22
C ASP A 66 -2.10 3.15 8.43
N CYS A 67 -1.85 4.46 8.47
CA CYS A 67 -1.01 5.06 9.50
C CYS A 67 -1.69 5.03 10.87
N SER A 68 -3.02 5.14 10.93
CA SER A 68 -3.77 5.11 12.19
C SER A 68 -3.65 3.74 12.86
N GLN A 69 -3.74 2.66 12.08
CA GLN A 69 -3.55 1.31 12.60
C GLN A 69 -2.13 1.08 13.10
N PHE A 70 -1.15 1.65 12.39
CA PHE A 70 0.25 1.51 12.79
C PHE A 70 0.58 2.27 14.07
N VAL A 71 0.02 3.47 14.26
CA VAL A 71 0.37 4.37 15.37
C VAL A 71 -0.50 4.13 16.60
N ASP A 72 -1.81 3.96 16.43
CA ASP A 72 -2.78 3.93 17.53
C ASP A 72 -3.15 2.50 17.96
N HIS A 73 -2.89 1.52 17.11
CA HIS A 73 -3.33 0.12 17.30
C HIS A 73 -2.20 -0.90 17.18
N ASP A 74 -0.94 -0.48 17.12
CA ASP A 74 0.24 -1.33 16.95
C ASP A 74 0.07 -2.41 15.87
N THR A 75 -0.55 -2.05 14.73
CA THR A 75 -0.96 -2.99 13.68
C THR A 75 -0.50 -2.50 12.31
N LEU A 76 0.26 -3.35 11.60
CA LEU A 76 0.54 -3.10 10.18
C LEU A 76 -0.65 -3.56 9.35
N ARG A 77 -1.50 -2.62 8.93
CA ARG A 77 -2.56 -2.85 7.95
C ARG A 77 -2.14 -2.32 6.58
N ILE A 78 -2.17 -3.17 5.57
CA ILE A 78 -1.95 -2.82 4.17
C ILE A 78 -3.25 -2.98 3.40
N LEU A 79 -3.61 -1.90 2.73
CA LEU A 79 -4.78 -1.72 1.90
C LEU A 79 -4.39 -1.85 0.44
N GLU A 80 -5.26 -2.44 -0.40
CA GLU A 80 -5.06 -2.48 -1.85
C GLU A 80 -6.30 -2.10 -2.66
N THR A 81 -6.09 -1.56 -3.85
CA THR A 81 -7.15 -1.25 -4.82
C THR A 81 -6.69 -1.47 -6.28
N PRO A 82 -7.55 -1.99 -7.17
CA PRO A 82 -7.28 -2.01 -8.60
C PRO A 82 -7.49 -0.66 -9.27
N HIS A 83 -8.19 0.27 -8.62
CA HIS A 83 -8.72 1.46 -9.23
C HIS A 83 -7.75 2.63 -9.04
N SER A 84 -7.13 3.08 -10.14
CA SER A 84 -6.25 4.25 -10.12
C SER A 84 -6.99 5.52 -9.67
N ALA A 85 -8.24 5.70 -10.07
CA ALA A 85 -9.08 6.83 -9.64
C ALA A 85 -9.23 6.87 -8.11
N THR A 86 -9.54 5.73 -7.48
CA THR A 86 -9.62 5.62 -6.01
C THR A 86 -8.28 5.98 -5.36
N PHE A 87 -7.17 5.50 -5.92
CA PHE A 87 -5.84 5.76 -5.39
C PHE A 87 -5.43 7.25 -5.49
N ILE A 88 -5.60 7.90 -6.64
CA ILE A 88 -5.18 9.30 -6.85
C ILE A 88 -6.02 10.31 -6.06
N HIS A 89 -7.25 9.96 -5.69
CA HIS A 89 -8.12 10.80 -4.87
C HIS A 89 -8.00 10.52 -3.36
N THR A 90 -7.10 9.61 -2.98
CA THR A 90 -6.81 9.32 -1.58
C THR A 90 -5.66 10.19 -1.11
N ASP A 91 -5.78 10.80 0.07
CA ASP A 91 -4.67 11.51 0.69
C ASP A 91 -3.67 10.50 1.27
N PHE A 92 -2.45 10.46 0.72
CA PHE A 92 -1.36 9.63 1.21
C PHE A 92 -0.01 10.34 1.12
N SER A 93 0.94 9.89 1.93
CA SER A 93 2.34 10.27 1.83
C SER A 93 3.16 9.18 1.16
N THR A 94 4.34 9.52 0.66
CA THR A 94 5.34 8.56 0.16
C THR A 94 6.57 8.60 1.03
N ILE A 95 7.26 7.47 1.19
CA ILE A 95 8.62 7.43 1.74
C ILE A 95 9.63 7.33 0.61
N SER A 96 10.53 8.31 0.52
CA SER A 96 11.73 8.25 -0.31
C SER A 96 12.94 8.07 0.58
N TYR A 97 13.79 7.09 0.26
CA TYR A 97 14.89 6.71 1.13
C TYR A 97 16.01 6.00 0.36
N ILE A 98 17.20 5.96 0.96
CA ILE A 98 18.32 5.21 0.41
C ILE A 98 18.07 3.71 0.62
N TRP A 99 17.93 2.96 -0.48
CA TRP A 99 17.59 1.53 -0.43
C TRP A 99 18.55 0.70 0.43
N ARG A 100 19.86 0.98 0.34
CA ARG A 100 20.92 0.46 1.22
C ARG A 100 21.41 1.57 2.14
N GLY A 101 20.53 1.98 3.04
CA GLY A 101 20.83 2.96 4.08
C GLY A 101 21.92 2.52 5.05
N LEU A 102 22.20 3.37 6.03
CA LEU A 102 23.19 3.08 7.06
C LEU A 102 22.75 1.87 7.89
N PRO A 103 23.68 0.95 8.23
CA PRO A 103 23.36 -0.21 9.06
C PRO A 103 22.97 0.24 10.48
N VAL A 104 22.26 -0.64 11.18
CA VAL A 104 22.01 -0.49 12.61
C VAL A 104 23.35 -0.47 13.35
N ARG A 105 23.54 0.48 14.28
CA ARG A 105 24.77 0.55 15.11
C ARG A 105 24.74 -0.60 16.12
N GLU A 106 25.79 -1.44 16.12
CA GLU A 106 25.92 -2.60 17.02
C GLU A 106 25.94 -2.20 18.51
N GLU A 107 26.31 -0.95 18.80
CA GLU A 107 26.49 -0.44 20.17
C GLU A 107 25.20 0.08 20.83
N ARG A 108 24.12 0.30 20.07
CA ARG A 108 22.83 0.62 20.70
C ARG A 108 22.19 -0.70 21.13
N ASN A 109 22.25 -0.98 22.44
CA ASN A 109 21.37 -1.97 23.06
C ASN A 109 19.96 -1.77 22.50
N ASP A 110 19.44 -2.80 21.83
CA ASP A 110 18.30 -2.80 20.90
C ASP A 110 16.97 -2.59 21.66
N ALA A 111 16.80 -1.43 22.29
CA ALA A 111 15.61 -1.04 23.05
C ALA A 111 14.46 -0.55 22.15
N GLY A 112 14.62 -0.63 20.83
CA GLY A 112 13.58 -0.29 19.86
C GLY A 112 12.47 -1.34 19.80
N VAL A 113 11.34 -1.00 19.17
CA VAL A 113 10.20 -1.95 19.02
C VAL A 113 10.57 -3.15 18.14
N GLY A 114 11.63 -2.99 17.34
CA GLY A 114 12.29 -4.06 16.61
C GLY A 114 12.35 -3.81 15.11
N VAL A 115 12.73 -4.87 14.39
CA VAL A 115 13.02 -4.83 12.96
C VAL A 115 12.46 -6.07 12.28
N PHE A 116 12.08 -5.95 11.01
CA PHE A 116 11.64 -7.09 10.21
C PHE A 116 12.20 -7.03 8.79
N LEU A 117 12.25 -8.19 8.14
CA LEU A 117 12.68 -8.31 6.74
C LEU A 117 11.47 -8.37 5.82
N VAL A 118 11.67 -8.02 4.55
CA VAL A 118 10.69 -8.25 3.50
C VAL A 118 11.27 -9.21 2.47
N LYS A 119 10.54 -10.28 2.20
CA LYS A 119 10.97 -11.33 1.27
C LYS A 119 11.12 -10.77 -0.14
N GLY A 120 12.24 -11.03 -0.80
CA GLY A 120 12.59 -10.47 -2.12
C GLY A 120 13.16 -9.05 -2.09
N ALA A 121 13.41 -8.49 -0.89
CA ALA A 121 14.03 -7.19 -0.66
C ALA A 121 15.12 -7.23 0.44
N GLU A 122 15.63 -8.41 0.77
CA GLU A 122 16.61 -8.66 1.83
C GLU A 122 17.91 -7.87 1.64
N ASN A 123 18.31 -7.67 0.39
CA ASN A 123 19.50 -6.91 -0.01
C ASN A 123 19.42 -5.40 0.31
N GLY A 124 18.25 -4.91 0.70
CA GLY A 124 18.02 -3.53 1.13
C GLY A 124 18.07 -3.34 2.65
N GLY A 125 18.38 -4.40 3.42
CA GLY A 125 18.39 -4.37 4.88
C GLY A 125 16.99 -4.45 5.51
N LYS A 126 16.96 -4.38 6.84
CA LYS A 126 15.73 -4.52 7.62
C LYS A 126 14.87 -3.25 7.56
N VAL A 127 13.59 -3.37 7.84
CA VAL A 127 12.68 -2.24 8.10
C VAL A 127 12.64 -2.04 9.61
N SER A 128 13.01 -0.85 10.09
CA SER A 128 12.81 -0.48 11.49
C SER A 128 11.36 -0.11 11.73
N ILE A 129 10.78 -0.75 12.74
CA ILE A 129 9.41 -0.45 13.19
C ILE A 129 9.34 0.99 13.69
N ASP A 130 10.34 1.45 14.46
CA ASP A 130 10.38 2.80 15.02
C ASP A 130 10.45 3.87 13.92
N VAL A 131 11.29 3.66 12.89
CA VAL A 131 11.39 4.58 11.75
C VAL A 131 10.07 4.65 11.00
N LEU A 132 9.43 3.50 10.73
CA LEU A 132 8.13 3.46 10.09
C LEU A 132 7.05 4.12 10.96
N GLN A 133 7.10 3.94 12.28
CA GLN A 133 6.19 4.60 13.22
C GLN A 133 6.33 6.12 13.17
N HIS A 134 7.57 6.64 13.13
CA HIS A 134 7.82 8.08 12.98
C HIS A 134 7.31 8.60 11.64
N ALA A 135 7.50 7.86 10.54
CA ALA A 135 6.96 8.24 9.24
C ALA A 135 5.42 8.26 9.24
N CYS A 136 4.77 7.26 9.84
CA CYS A 136 3.31 7.22 9.99
C CYS A 136 2.80 8.38 10.86
N LYS A 137 3.46 8.68 11.99
CA LYS A 137 3.12 9.84 12.84
C LYS A 137 3.24 11.16 12.07
N ALA A 138 4.35 11.36 11.35
CA ALA A 138 4.54 12.54 10.52
C ALA A 138 3.47 12.65 9.43
N SER A 139 3.13 11.54 8.76
CA SER A 139 2.08 11.47 7.75
C SER A 139 0.73 11.93 8.31
N LEU A 140 0.33 11.41 9.49
CA LEU A 140 -0.90 11.80 10.17
C LEU A 140 -0.93 13.30 10.51
N LEU A 141 0.16 13.83 11.05
CA LEU A 141 0.29 15.26 11.37
C LEU A 141 0.17 16.16 10.13
N LEU A 142 0.58 15.66 8.96
CA LEU A 142 0.50 16.35 7.67
C LEU A 142 -0.83 16.11 6.94
N GLY A 143 -1.80 15.46 7.60
CA GLY A 143 -3.12 15.19 7.05
C GLY A 143 -3.11 14.16 5.92
N ALA A 144 -2.15 13.24 5.91
CA ALA A 144 -2.06 12.10 5.01
C ALA A 144 -2.25 10.81 5.83
N PRO A 145 -3.46 10.24 5.93
CA PRO A 145 -3.73 9.08 6.77
C PRO A 145 -3.09 7.77 6.29
N TYR A 146 -2.57 7.77 5.06
CA TYR A 146 -1.97 6.61 4.43
C TYR A 146 -0.54 6.88 4.01
N ILE A 147 0.28 5.84 3.90
CA ILE A 147 1.66 5.95 3.42
C ILE A 147 1.99 4.87 2.40
N TRP A 148 2.70 5.26 1.34
CA TRP A 148 3.26 4.35 0.35
C TRP A 148 4.76 4.19 0.60
N LEU A 149 5.20 2.94 0.73
CA LEU A 149 6.60 2.55 0.85
C LEU A 149 6.85 1.39 -0.11
N ASP A 150 7.74 1.57 -1.10
CA ASP A 150 8.03 0.56 -2.12
C ASP A 150 8.27 -0.84 -1.55
N ARG A 151 8.99 -0.95 -0.43
CA ARG A 151 9.34 -2.21 0.23
C ARG A 151 8.12 -2.94 0.79
N LEU A 152 7.04 -2.25 1.15
CA LEU A 152 5.83 -2.83 1.74
C LEU A 152 4.61 -2.76 0.82
N CYS A 153 4.63 -1.89 -0.20
CA CYS A 153 3.51 -1.70 -1.11
C CYS A 153 3.70 -2.43 -2.45
N ILE A 154 4.89 -2.96 -2.74
CA ILE A 154 5.20 -3.78 -3.92
C ILE A 154 5.38 -5.24 -3.51
N ILE A 155 4.90 -6.19 -4.31
CA ILE A 155 5.18 -7.61 -4.08
C ILE A 155 6.63 -7.89 -4.51
N GLN A 156 7.53 -7.88 -3.54
CA GLN A 156 8.96 -7.91 -3.80
C GLN A 156 9.45 -9.21 -4.46
N THR A 157 8.68 -10.30 -4.38
CA THR A 157 9.04 -11.61 -4.96
C THR A 157 8.53 -11.81 -6.39
N LYS A 158 7.67 -10.93 -6.91
CA LYS A 158 7.02 -11.10 -8.23
C LYS A 158 7.55 -10.10 -9.24
N ARG A 159 8.29 -10.59 -10.25
CA ARG A 159 8.90 -9.75 -11.30
C ARG A 159 7.86 -8.94 -12.08
N TYR A 160 6.70 -9.52 -12.36
CA TYR A 160 5.63 -8.85 -13.12
C TYR A 160 5.02 -7.70 -12.31
N ASP A 161 4.56 -7.95 -11.08
CA ASP A 161 4.09 -6.90 -10.16
C ASP A 161 5.15 -5.81 -9.95
N LYS A 162 6.42 -6.17 -9.71
CA LYS A 162 7.53 -5.19 -9.61
C LYS A 162 7.61 -4.28 -10.83
N SER A 163 7.63 -4.85 -12.02
CA SER A 163 7.74 -4.07 -13.27
C SER A 163 6.54 -3.13 -13.45
N TRP A 164 5.35 -3.60 -13.10
CA TRP A 164 4.14 -2.78 -13.15
C TRP A 164 4.21 -1.65 -12.11
N GLN A 165 4.56 -1.93 -10.86
CA GLN A 165 4.66 -0.92 -9.81
C GLN A 165 5.71 0.15 -10.14
N ILE A 166 6.88 -0.26 -10.65
CA ILE A 166 7.94 0.67 -11.07
C ILE A 166 7.45 1.59 -12.18
N SER A 167 6.69 1.09 -13.16
CA SER A 167 6.13 1.95 -14.21
C SER A 167 5.06 2.92 -13.68
N GLN A 168 4.45 2.63 -12.52
CA GLN A 168 3.51 3.52 -11.85
C GLN A 168 4.18 4.51 -10.87
N MET A 169 5.44 4.32 -10.49
CA MET A 169 6.07 5.12 -9.42
C MET A 169 6.01 6.62 -9.66
N TYR A 170 6.24 7.09 -10.90
CA TYR A 170 6.12 8.52 -11.22
C TYR A 170 4.73 9.07 -10.85
N HIS A 171 3.67 8.33 -11.19
CA HIS A 171 2.31 8.72 -10.89
C HIS A 171 2.00 8.65 -9.39
N ILE A 172 2.55 7.66 -8.69
CA ILE A 172 2.41 7.52 -7.23
C ILE A 172 3.02 8.72 -6.52
N TYR A 173 4.26 9.08 -6.83
CA TYR A 173 4.91 10.24 -6.22
C TYR A 173 4.25 11.56 -6.61
N LYS A 174 3.77 11.69 -7.85
CA LYS A 174 3.06 12.90 -8.29
C LYS A 174 1.72 13.09 -7.57
N ALA A 175 1.03 11.99 -7.24
CA ALA A 175 -0.26 12.03 -6.57
C ALA A 175 -0.14 12.14 -5.04
N SER A 176 1.04 11.93 -4.45
CA SER A 176 1.20 12.00 -3.00
C SER A 176 1.06 13.42 -2.49
N LYS A 177 0.42 13.56 -1.32
CA LYS A 177 0.23 14.83 -0.63
C LYS A 177 1.56 15.35 -0.08
N VAL A 178 2.41 14.44 0.39
CA VAL A 178 3.74 14.75 0.90
C VAL A 178 4.71 13.59 0.65
N SER A 179 5.97 13.92 0.42
CA SER A 179 7.07 12.95 0.38
C SER A 179 7.95 13.10 1.62
N ILE A 180 7.98 12.06 2.45
CA ILE A 180 8.85 11.95 3.62
C ILE A 180 10.20 11.42 3.15
N ILE A 181 11.26 12.18 3.38
CA ILE A 181 12.62 11.84 2.96
C ILE A 181 13.40 11.28 4.15
N LEU A 182 13.90 10.05 4.01
CA LEU A 182 14.74 9.38 5.01
C LEU A 182 16.16 9.22 4.45
N PRO A 183 17.04 10.21 4.65
CA PRO A 183 18.38 10.22 4.04
C PRO A 183 19.27 9.09 4.59
N GLY A 184 19.03 8.64 5.81
CA GLY A 184 19.70 7.47 6.40
C GLY A 184 19.21 6.11 5.91
N GLY A 185 18.12 6.08 5.14
CA GLY A 185 17.37 4.87 4.83
C GLY A 185 16.33 4.49 5.89
N ILE A 186 15.76 3.29 5.76
CA ILE A 186 14.64 2.80 6.59
C ILE A 186 15.10 1.95 7.80
N GLN A 187 16.39 1.69 7.93
CA GLN A 187 16.95 0.83 8.99
C GLN A 187 17.07 1.53 10.34
N ARG A 188 17.32 2.84 10.34
CA ARG A 188 17.35 3.70 11.54
C ARG A 188 17.28 5.16 11.12
N LEU A 189 16.91 6.02 12.06
CA LEU A 189 17.17 7.45 11.92
C LEU A 189 18.67 7.73 12.07
N VAL A 190 19.14 8.74 11.35
CA VAL A 190 20.53 9.19 11.35
C VAL A 190 20.66 10.47 12.16
N ASP A 191 21.81 10.61 12.81
CA ASP A 191 22.13 11.84 13.54
C ASP A 191 22.41 12.96 12.50
N LEU A 192 22.21 14.22 12.88
CA LEU A 192 22.30 15.36 11.94
C LEU A 192 23.71 15.58 11.37
N ASP A 193 24.72 15.11 12.07
CA ASP A 193 26.14 15.20 11.74
C ASP A 193 26.66 13.97 10.98
N GLU A 194 25.82 12.96 10.76
CA GLU A 194 26.22 11.72 10.11
C GLU A 194 26.15 11.83 8.57
N GLU A 195 27.24 11.45 7.91
CA GLU A 195 27.31 11.46 6.45
C GLU A 195 26.34 10.44 5.83
N THR A 196 25.44 10.92 4.98
CA THR A 196 24.52 10.09 4.18
C THR A 196 24.97 10.05 2.73
N LYS A 197 24.71 8.94 2.04
CA LYS A 197 25.15 8.70 0.65
C LYS A 197 24.31 9.41 -0.39
#